data_AF-A0A939Y0L8-F1
#
_entry.id   AF-A0A939Y0L8-F1
#
_cell.length_a   1.000
_cell.length_b   1.000
_cell.length_c   1.000
_cell.angle_alpha   90.00
_cell.angle_beta   90.00
_cell.angle_gamma   90.00
#
_symmetry.space_group_name_H-M   'P 1'
#
loop_
_entity.id
_entity.type
_entity.pdbx_description
1 polymer ?
#
loop_
_entity_poly.entity_id
_entity_poly.type
_entity_poly.pdbx_seq_one_letter_code
_entity_poly.pdbx_strand_id
1 'polypeptide(L)'
;MLEGSFINLSRLFRDGEQTVLRVNELRNCKVVLLNGELIQNQRSGSRGVSALVSRNGSRGFASMGSVGAGDAERVLRSAAENAAFLSRNAPRELPPLPVCPKR
;
A
#
# COMPACT_ATOMS: atom_id res chain seq x y z
N MET A 1 17.70 0.84 -2.72
CA MET A 1 17.44 2.09 -1.97
C MET A 1 16.09 2.61 -2.43
N LEU A 2 15.04 2.51 -1.60
CA LEU A 2 13.67 2.94 -1.95
C LEU A 2 13.44 4.43 -1.71
N GLU A 3 14.40 5.13 -1.09
CA GLU A 3 14.17 6.45 -0.50
C GLU A 3 13.98 7.58 -1.52
N GLY A 4 14.42 7.42 -2.78
CA GLY A 4 14.36 8.51 -3.77
C GLY A 4 13.08 8.58 -4.60
N SER A 5 12.37 7.47 -4.84
CA SER A 5 11.33 7.40 -5.88
C SER A 5 9.92 7.75 -5.39
N PHE A 6 9.67 7.77 -4.08
CA PHE A 6 8.31 7.95 -3.53
C PHE A 6 8.06 9.34 -2.93
N ILE A 7 9.10 10.17 -2.76
CA ILE A 7 9.01 11.52 -2.15
C ILE A 7 8.05 12.44 -2.93
N ASN A 8 7.92 12.25 -4.25
CA ASN A 8 7.03 13.07 -5.09
C ASN A 8 5.57 12.60 -5.14
N LEU A 9 5.22 11.44 -4.56
CA LEU A 9 3.87 10.88 -4.66
C LEU A 9 2.87 11.53 -3.71
N SER A 10 3.35 12.31 -2.73
CA SER A 10 2.48 13.16 -1.89
C SER A 10 1.66 14.16 -2.71
N ARG A 11 2.15 14.56 -3.90
CA ARG A 11 1.42 15.42 -4.85
C ARG A 11 0.14 14.78 -5.39
N LEU A 12 0.01 13.46 -5.28
CA LEU A 12 -1.18 12.72 -5.71
C LEU A 12 -2.28 12.72 -4.63
N PHE A 13 -1.97 13.21 -3.42
CA PHE A 13 -2.96 13.27 -2.35
C PHE A 13 -3.87 14.47 -2.57
N ARG A 14 -5.17 14.26 -2.41
CA ARG A 14 -6.17 15.31 -2.54
C ARG A 14 -6.43 15.96 -1.19
N ASP A 15 -6.60 17.27 -1.20
CA ASP A 15 -6.97 18.02 0.00
C ASP A 15 -8.33 17.55 0.54
N GLY A 16 -8.41 17.38 1.86
CA GLY A 16 -9.61 16.90 2.56
C GLY A 16 -9.79 15.37 2.57
N GLU A 17 -8.91 14.61 1.92
CA GLU A 17 -8.87 13.15 1.99
C GLU A 17 -7.72 12.68 2.91
N GLN A 18 -7.95 11.65 3.71
CA GLN A 18 -6.86 10.99 4.42
C GLN A 18 -6.30 9.88 3.53
N THR A 19 -5.07 10.05 3.06
CA THR A 19 -4.39 9.06 2.24
C THR A 19 -3.19 8.48 2.99
N VAL A 20 -3.08 7.15 2.95
CA VAL A 20 -1.91 6.43 3.47
C VAL A 20 -1.34 5.57 2.35
N LEU A 21 -0.11 5.83 1.96
CA LEU A 21 0.66 5.03 1.01
C LEU A 21 1.75 4.28 1.77
N ARG A 22 1.87 2.96 1.53
CA ARG A 22 2.91 2.12 2.12
C ARG A 22 3.66 1.36 1.03
N VAL A 23 4.97 1.27 1.17
CA VAL A 23 5.83 0.43 0.35
C VAL A 23 6.52 -0.56 1.27
N ASN A 24 6.51 -1.84 0.90
CA ASN A 24 7.12 -2.91 1.67
C ASN A 24 8.15 -3.64 0.79
N GLU A 25 9.24 -4.06 1.39
CA GLU A 25 10.24 -4.94 0.80
C GLU A 25 10.51 -6.09 1.77
N LEU A 26 10.28 -7.32 1.31
CA LEU A 26 10.55 -8.54 2.05
C LEU A 26 11.73 -9.25 1.38
N ARG A 27 12.78 -9.53 2.13
CA ARG A 27 13.94 -10.32 1.67
C ARG A 27 14.07 -11.54 2.55
N ASN A 28 14.14 -12.73 1.95
CA ASN A 28 14.22 -14.00 2.65
C ASN A 28 15.40 -14.82 2.11
N CYS A 29 16.10 -15.49 3.03
CA CYS A 29 17.14 -16.46 2.73
C CYS A 29 16.79 -17.75 3.46
N LYS A 30 16.50 -18.81 2.71
CA LYS A 30 16.12 -20.13 3.22
C LYS A 30 17.23 -21.13 2.89
N VAL A 31 17.81 -21.73 3.92
CA VAL A 31 18.79 -22.82 3.81
C VAL A 31 18.18 -24.05 4.47
N VAL A 32 18.18 -25.19 3.78
CA VAL A 32 17.68 -26.47 4.28
C VAL A 32 18.77 -27.52 4.14
N LEU A 33 19.09 -28.17 5.26
CA LEU A 33 20.02 -29.30 5.35
C LEU A 33 19.21 -30.58 5.65
N LEU A 34 19.56 -31.68 5.00
CA LEU A 34 19.05 -33.01 5.30
C LEU A 34 20.24 -33.94 5.51
N ASN A 35 20.33 -34.56 6.68
CA ASN A 35 21.45 -35.44 7.06
C ASN A 35 22.85 -34.80 6.89
N GLY A 36 22.95 -33.49 7.11
CA GLY A 36 24.20 -32.74 6.94
C GLY A 36 24.49 -32.32 5.49
N GLU A 37 23.67 -32.73 4.52
CA GLU A 37 23.78 -32.30 3.12
C GLU A 37 22.86 -31.11 2.82
N LEU A 38 23.35 -30.17 2.02
CA LEU A 38 22.58 -29.00 1.58
C LEU A 38 21.61 -29.38 0.48
N ILE A 39 20.31 -29.39 0.80
CA ILE A 39 19.26 -29.74 -0.17
C ILE A 39 18.50 -28.51 -0.71
N GLN A 40 18.54 -27.37 -0.02
CA GLN A 40 17.94 -26.14 -0.52
C GLN A 40 18.74 -24.92 -0.06
N ASN A 41 19.07 -24.05 -1.00
CA ASN A 41 19.55 -22.69 -0.73
C ASN A 41 18.77 -21.73 -1.65
N GLN A 42 17.81 -21.02 -1.07
CA GLN A 42 16.94 -20.12 -1.80
C GLN A 42 17.03 -18.73 -1.21
N ARG A 43 17.29 -17.74 -2.07
CA ARG A 43 17.10 -16.34 -1.75
C ARG A 43 15.90 -15.83 -2.52
N SER A 44 15.01 -15.13 -1.85
CA SER A 44 13.87 -14.47 -2.49
C SER A 44 13.75 -13.04 -2.01
N GLY A 45 13.26 -12.19 -2.90
CA GLY A 45 12.89 -10.82 -2.60
C GLY A 45 11.52 -10.55 -3.18
N SER A 46 10.63 -9.98 -2.39
CA SER A 46 9.36 -9.44 -2.87
C SER A 46 9.23 -7.99 -2.44
N ARG A 47 8.48 -7.23 -3.24
CA ARG A 47 8.18 -5.83 -2.97
C ARG A 47 6.70 -5.62 -3.21
N GLY A 48 6.10 -4.69 -2.50
CA GLY A 48 4.70 -4.35 -2.73
C GLY A 48 4.40 -2.92 -2.32
N VAL A 49 3.36 -2.36 -2.94
CA VAL A 49 2.80 -1.06 -2.60
C VAL A 49 1.33 -1.22 -2.24
N SER A 50 0.88 -0.48 -1.22
CA SER A 50 -0.52 -0.43 -0.83
C SER A 50 -0.96 0.98 -0.52
N ALA A 51 -2.21 1.30 -0.86
CA ALA A 51 -2.83 2.57 -0.55
C ALA A 51 -4.16 2.37 0.18
N LEU A 52 -4.40 3.25 1.15
CA LEU A 52 -5.67 3.43 1.82
C LEU A 52 -6.09 4.89 1.61
N VAL A 53 -7.26 5.09 1.00
CA VAL A 53 -7.85 6.41 0.77
C VAL A 53 -9.17 6.48 1.51
N SER A 54 -9.34 7.54 2.30
CA SER A 54 -10.56 7.78 3.04
C SER A 54 -11.24 9.06 2.59
N ARG A 55 -12.52 8.94 2.23
CA ARG A 55 -13.33 10.02 1.70
C ARG A 55 -14.75 9.94 2.27
N ASN A 56 -15.23 11.04 2.85
CA ASN A 56 -16.61 11.15 3.36
C ASN A 56 -17.03 9.99 4.29
N GLY A 57 -16.14 9.58 5.21
CA GLY A 57 -16.37 8.44 6.13
C GLY A 57 -16.23 7.05 5.49
N SER A 58 -16.10 6.94 4.18
CA SER A 58 -15.87 5.67 3.47
C SER A 58 -14.38 5.43 3.19
N ARG A 59 -13.97 4.16 3.12
CA ARG A 59 -12.55 3.76 2.98
C ARG A 59 -12.36 2.84 1.78
N GLY A 60 -11.47 3.23 0.87
CA GLY A 60 -11.03 2.40 -0.25
C GLY A 60 -9.59 1.94 -0.07
N PHE A 61 -9.34 0.66 -0.34
CA PHE A 61 -8.02 0.04 -0.25
C PHE A 61 -7.63 -0.58 -1.58
N ALA A 62 -6.35 -0.55 -1.91
CA ALA A 62 -5.77 -1.28 -3.03
C ALA A 62 -4.31 -1.65 -2.73
N SER A 63 -3.82 -2.71 -3.35
CA SER A 63 -2.42 -3.14 -3.24
C SER A 63 -1.93 -3.81 -4.52
N MET A 64 -0.61 -3.82 -4.69
CA MET A 64 0.07 -4.47 -5.81
C MET A 64 1.36 -5.14 -5.33
N GLY A 65 1.64 -6.36 -5.84
CA GLY A 65 2.82 -7.16 -5.53
C GLY A 65 4.07 -6.80 -6.34
N SER A 66 4.05 -5.65 -7.02
CA SER A 66 5.17 -5.06 -7.73
C SER A 66 5.37 -3.62 -7.28
N VAL A 67 6.60 -3.12 -7.43
CA VAL A 67 6.97 -1.74 -7.14
C VAL A 67 7.74 -1.21 -8.34
N GLY A 68 7.01 -0.83 -9.39
CA GLY A 68 7.51 -0.18 -10.60
C GLY A 68 7.08 1.28 -10.73
N ALA A 69 7.57 1.94 -11.79
CA ALA A 69 7.15 3.30 -12.12
C ALA A 69 5.65 3.31 -12.48
N GLY A 70 4.86 4.13 -11.77
CA GLY A 70 3.41 4.24 -11.96
C GLY A 70 2.57 3.22 -11.18
N ASP A 71 3.15 2.22 -10.53
CA ASP A 71 2.36 1.26 -9.71
C ASP A 71 1.74 1.94 -8.49
N ALA A 72 2.45 2.88 -7.88
CA ALA A 72 1.90 3.68 -6.79
C ALA A 72 0.72 4.57 -7.24
N GLU A 73 0.80 5.16 -8.43
CA GLU A 73 -0.31 5.94 -9.02
C GLU A 73 -1.53 5.07 -9.29
N ARG A 74 -1.32 3.87 -9.85
CA ARG A 74 -2.40 2.90 -10.10
C ARG A 74 -3.07 2.50 -8.81
N VAL A 75 -2.28 2.13 -7.79
CA VAL A 75 -2.81 1.71 -6.49
C VAL A 75 -3.54 2.84 -5.78
N LEU A 76 -3.03 4.08 -5.84
CA LEU A 76 -3.73 5.26 -5.33
C LEU A 76 -5.04 5.52 -6.05
N ARG A 77 -5.05 5.43 -7.39
CA ARG A 77 -6.25 5.61 -8.20
C ARG A 77 -7.31 4.57 -7.86
N SER A 78 -6.94 3.29 -7.83
CA SER A 78 -7.87 2.21 -7.49
C SER A 78 -8.38 2.34 -6.06
N ALA A 79 -7.55 2.74 -5.09
CA ALA A 79 -8.00 3.00 -3.73
C ALA A 79 -9.01 4.17 -3.67
N ALA A 80 -8.78 5.25 -4.43
CA ALA A 80 -9.70 6.38 -4.50
C ALA A 80 -11.03 6.03 -5.19
N GLU A 81 -10.99 5.24 -6.26
CA GLU A 81 -12.18 4.72 -6.94
C GLU A 81 -13.00 3.83 -5.98
N ASN A 82 -12.34 2.95 -5.24
CA ASN A 82 -12.98 2.11 -4.22
C ASN A 82 -13.62 2.96 -3.11
N ALA A 83 -12.95 4.02 -2.65
CA ALA A 83 -13.49 4.93 -1.65
C ALA A 83 -14.71 5.69 -2.18
N ALA A 84 -14.65 6.16 -3.42
CA ALA A 84 -15.77 6.86 -4.07
C ALA A 84 -16.97 5.92 -4.29
N PHE A 85 -16.73 4.69 -4.73
CA PHE A 85 -17.75 3.67 -4.88
C PHE A 85 -18.45 3.38 -3.56
N LEU A 86 -17.68 3.17 -2.49
CA LEU A 86 -18.25 2.93 -1.15
C LEU A 86 -19.00 4.15 -0.62
N SER A 87 -18.51 5.37 -0.86
CA SER A 87 -19.20 6.59 -0.42
C SER A 87 -20.59 6.79 -1.05
N ARG A 88 -20.83 6.18 -2.22
CA ARG A 88 -22.12 6.25 -2.93
C ARG A 88 -23.09 5.14 -2.49
N ASN A 89 -22.57 3.99 -2.06
CA ASN A 89 -23.37 2.77 -1.90
C ASN A 89 -23.45 2.25 -0.46
N ALA A 90 -22.54 2.67 0.42
CA ALA A 90 -22.56 2.25 1.82
C ALA A 90 -23.54 3.08 2.65
N PRO A 91 -24.23 2.47 3.64
CA PRO A 91 -25.07 3.21 4.58
C PRO A 91 -24.23 4.25 5.35
N ARG A 92 -24.76 5.48 5.44
CA ARG A 92 -24.08 6.65 6.03
C ARG A 92 -24.06 6.57 7.56
N GLU A 93 -23.21 5.71 8.12
CA GLU A 93 -23.04 5.62 9.58
C GLU A 93 -21.58 5.49 10.03
N LEU A 94 -20.60 5.83 9.18
CA LEU A 94 -19.21 5.87 9.65
C LEU A 94 -18.86 7.27 10.19
N PRO A 95 -18.43 7.37 11.46
CA PRO A 95 -17.96 8.64 12.02
C PRO A 95 -16.75 9.16 11.21
N PRO A 96 -16.55 10.48 11.17
CA PRO A 96 -15.39 11.07 10.53
C PRO A 96 -14.10 10.51 11.16
N LEU A 97 -13.08 10.32 10.34
CA LEU A 97 -11.84 9.69 10.79
C LEU A 97 -11.11 10.58 11.81
N PRO A 98 -10.42 9.96 12.78
CA PRO A 98 -9.50 10.69 13.63
C PRO A 98 -8.41 11.35 12.77
N VAL A 99 -8.18 12.64 13.00
CA VAL A 99 -7.08 13.37 12.35
C VAL A 99 -5.77 12.66 12.64
N CYS A 100 -4.99 12.41 11.59
CA CYS A 100 -3.66 11.85 11.73
C CYS A 100 -2.80 12.88 12.48
N PRO A 101 -2.19 12.54 13.64
CA PRO A 101 -1.34 13.47 14.35
C PRO A 101 -0.16 13.84 13.45
N LYS A 102 0.07 15.14 13.24
CA LYS A 102 1.26 15.61 12.52
C LYS A 102 2.48 15.22 13.36
N ARG A 103 3.34 14.37 12.81
CA ARG A 103 4.66 14.03 13.38
C ARG A 103 5.66 15.14 13.10
#